data_AF-A0A7S1LTT2-F1
#
_entry.id   AF-A0A7S1LTT2-F1
#
_cell.length_a   1.000
_cell.length_b   1.000
_cell.length_c   1.000
_cell.angle_alpha   90.00
_cell.angle_beta   90.00
_cell.angle_gamma   90.00
#
_symmetry.space_group_name_H-M   'P 1'
#
loop_
_entity.id
_entity.type
_entity.pdbx_description
1 polymer ?
#
loop_
_entity_poly.entity_id
_entity_poly.type
_entity_poly.pdbx_seq_one_letter_code
_entity_poly.pdbx_strand_id
1 'polypeptide(L)'
;VDLSNFGAVKSIGGSFLAQSGILWFGARGLNDVVSVGHSFLVGCNRLSAVDFTDGFANLQRIATGFLANTQVLHRIDFRPLQSLVSIGDECLWDSSGLTSVRLMNLKSLTSIGKHFAAGTPKLRVCEVSSCPAIASIGECFLR
;
A
#
# COMPACT_ATOMS: atom_id res chain seq x y z
N VAL A 1 8.60 11.85 -6.30
CA VAL A 1 9.98 11.46 -6.71
C VAL A 1 9.87 10.82 -8.08
N ASP A 2 10.77 11.13 -9.02
CA ASP A 2 10.79 10.45 -10.32
C ASP A 2 11.59 9.15 -10.19
N LEU A 3 10.94 8.01 -10.45
CA LEU A 3 11.52 6.67 -10.39
C LEU A 3 11.52 5.97 -11.76
N SER A 4 11.30 6.72 -12.85
CA SER A 4 11.18 6.17 -14.20
C SER A 4 12.40 5.38 -14.68
N ASN A 5 13.59 5.68 -14.16
CA ASN A 5 14.85 5.02 -14.54
C ASN A 5 15.21 3.79 -13.69
N PHE A 6 14.35 3.34 -12.78
CA PHE A 6 14.61 2.20 -11.89
C PHE A 6 14.12 0.84 -12.45
N GLY A 7 14.04 0.71 -13.78
CA GLY A 7 13.45 -0.47 -14.45
C GLY A 7 14.11 -1.81 -14.15
N ALA A 8 15.35 -1.84 -13.67
CA ALA A 8 16.05 -3.07 -13.29
C ALA A 8 15.88 -3.46 -11.80
N VAL A 9 15.26 -2.60 -10.98
CA VAL A 9 15.13 -2.84 -9.54
C VAL A 9 14.13 -3.97 -9.29
N LYS A 10 14.58 -5.01 -8.58
CA LYS A 10 13.73 -6.15 -8.19
C LYS A 10 13.13 -6.02 -6.80
N SER A 11 13.78 -5.29 -5.90
CA SER A 11 13.28 -5.06 -4.55
C SER A 11 13.67 -3.67 -4.06
N ILE A 12 12.80 -3.08 -3.25
CA ILE A 12 13.10 -1.82 -2.57
C ILE A 12 13.17 -2.10 -1.08
N GLY A 13 14.22 -1.60 -0.43
CA GLY A 13 14.45 -1.76 1.00
C GLY A 13 13.39 -1.07 1.88
N GLY A 14 13.51 -1.29 3.18
CA GLY A 14 12.64 -0.63 4.16
C GLY A 14 12.91 0.86 4.27
N SER A 15 11.91 1.61 4.75
CA SER A 15 11.96 3.04 5.03
C SER A 15 12.34 3.92 3.82
N PHE A 16 12.14 3.44 2.59
CA PHE A 16 12.61 4.10 1.36
C PHE A 16 12.26 5.59 1.27
N LEU A 17 11.02 5.95 1.61
CA LEU A 17 10.52 7.32 1.65
C LEU A 17 9.91 7.66 3.02
N ALA A 18 10.25 6.91 4.07
CA ALA A 18 9.71 7.16 5.40
C ALA A 18 9.98 8.60 5.84
N GLN A 19 8.98 9.21 6.46
CA GLN A 19 8.97 10.58 6.99
C GLN A 19 9.30 11.67 5.96
N SER A 20 9.25 11.33 4.67
CA SER A 20 9.58 12.27 3.61
C SER A 20 8.47 13.32 3.42
N GLY A 21 8.86 14.55 3.11
CA GLY A 21 7.94 15.66 2.83
C GLY A 21 7.29 15.63 1.44
N ILE A 22 7.23 14.46 0.80
CA ILE A 22 6.70 14.32 -0.56
C ILE A 22 5.19 14.58 -0.60
N LEU A 23 4.72 15.19 -1.70
CA LEU A 23 3.30 15.48 -1.92
C LEU A 23 2.56 14.35 -2.65
N TRP A 24 3.29 13.58 -3.47
CA TRP A 24 2.76 12.50 -4.26
C TRP A 24 3.81 11.39 -4.47
N PHE A 25 3.32 10.16 -4.64
CA PHE A 25 4.10 9.00 -5.03
C PHE A 25 3.46 8.35 -6.25
N GLY A 26 4.27 8.01 -7.26
CA GLY A 26 3.84 7.22 -8.41
C GLY A 26 4.82 6.07 -8.62
N ALA A 27 4.30 4.89 -8.93
CA ALA A 27 5.11 3.68 -9.11
C ALA A 27 5.82 3.57 -10.48
N ARG A 28 5.73 4.61 -11.33
CA ARG A 28 6.29 4.59 -12.68
C ARG A 28 7.76 4.21 -12.66
N GLY A 29 8.12 3.21 -13.47
CA GLY A 29 9.48 2.66 -13.56
C GLY A 29 9.77 1.48 -12.63
N LEU A 30 8.82 1.09 -11.75
CA LEU A 30 8.98 0.00 -10.78
C LEU A 30 8.29 -1.30 -11.20
N ASN A 31 8.20 -1.58 -12.51
CA ASN A 31 7.46 -2.75 -13.02
C ASN A 31 8.08 -4.09 -12.61
N ASP A 32 9.39 -4.11 -12.43
CA ASP A 32 10.16 -5.30 -12.10
C ASP A 32 10.30 -5.55 -10.59
N VAL A 33 9.80 -4.63 -9.77
CA VAL A 33 9.84 -4.75 -8.31
C VAL A 33 8.85 -5.82 -7.87
N VAL A 34 9.35 -6.87 -7.23
CA VAL A 34 8.53 -7.97 -6.68
C VAL A 34 8.18 -7.78 -5.21
N SER A 35 8.94 -6.94 -4.49
CA SER A 35 8.70 -6.67 -3.08
C SER A 35 9.14 -5.27 -2.66
N VAL A 36 8.35 -4.65 -1.78
CA VAL A 36 8.72 -3.42 -1.06
C VAL A 36 8.91 -3.71 0.43
N GLY A 37 9.97 -3.14 1.00
CA GLY A 37 10.35 -3.32 2.39
C GLY A 37 9.42 -2.62 3.38
N HIS A 38 9.68 -2.86 4.67
CA HIS A 38 8.88 -2.29 5.76
C HIS A 38 8.89 -0.77 5.72
N SER A 39 7.82 -0.14 6.21
CA SER A 39 7.74 1.29 6.41
C SER A 39 7.95 2.16 5.16
N PHE A 40 7.63 1.66 3.98
CA PHE A 40 7.98 2.25 2.67
C PHE A 40 7.66 3.76 2.54
N LEU A 41 6.46 4.19 2.95
CA LEU A 41 5.97 5.58 2.93
C LEU A 41 5.47 6.05 4.31
N VAL A 42 5.95 5.43 5.40
CA VAL A 42 5.46 5.75 6.77
C VAL A 42 5.65 7.21 7.10
N GLY A 43 4.63 7.84 7.69
CA GLY A 43 4.76 9.20 8.23
C GLY A 43 5.00 10.26 7.14
N CYS A 44 4.72 9.97 5.88
CA CYS A 44 4.67 10.98 4.82
C CYS A 44 3.45 11.88 5.02
N ASN A 45 3.50 12.77 6.01
CA ASN A 45 2.34 13.56 6.47
C ASN A 45 1.85 14.58 5.44
N ARG A 46 2.59 14.81 4.36
CA ARG A 46 2.20 15.69 3.24
C ARG A 46 1.76 14.93 1.99
N LEU A 47 1.79 13.59 2.02
CA LEU A 47 1.45 12.72 0.88
C LEU A 47 -0.06 12.75 0.61
N SER A 48 -0.45 13.47 -0.43
CA SER A 48 -1.84 13.70 -0.83
C SER A 48 -2.33 12.72 -1.91
N ALA A 49 -1.41 12.07 -2.63
CA ALA A 49 -1.72 11.17 -3.73
C ALA A 49 -0.71 10.01 -3.83
N VAL A 50 -1.23 8.82 -4.11
CA VAL A 50 -0.46 7.60 -4.38
C VAL A 50 -1.05 6.97 -5.63
N ASP A 51 -0.22 6.65 -6.61
CA ASP A 51 -0.64 6.08 -7.89
C ASP A 51 0.19 4.84 -8.26
N PHE A 52 -0.50 3.73 -8.50
CA PHE A 52 0.07 2.45 -8.91
C PHE A 52 -0.28 2.08 -10.36
N THR A 53 -0.98 2.93 -11.11
CA THR A 53 -1.48 2.59 -12.45
C THR A 53 -0.37 2.31 -13.47
N ASP A 54 0.74 3.04 -13.40
CA ASP A 54 1.87 2.95 -14.35
C ASP A 54 3.09 2.21 -13.78
N GLY A 55 2.91 1.35 -12.77
CA GLY A 55 4.03 0.66 -12.13
C GLY A 55 3.62 -0.52 -11.25
N PHE A 56 4.60 -1.17 -10.63
CA PHE A 56 4.36 -2.33 -9.74
C PHE A 56 3.58 -3.48 -10.38
N ALA A 57 3.69 -3.66 -11.71
CA ALA A 57 3.04 -4.76 -12.42
C ALA A 57 3.36 -6.14 -11.82
N ASN A 58 4.60 -6.35 -11.35
CA ASN A 58 5.05 -7.60 -10.73
C ASN A 58 5.12 -7.56 -9.20
N LEU A 59 4.56 -6.53 -8.54
CA LEU A 59 4.67 -6.41 -7.09
C LEU A 59 3.84 -7.50 -6.41
N GLN A 60 4.50 -8.40 -5.71
CA GLN A 60 3.88 -9.53 -5.01
C GLN A 60 3.74 -9.28 -3.52
N ARG A 61 4.66 -8.52 -2.91
CA ARG A 61 4.72 -8.38 -1.45
C ARG A 61 4.85 -6.93 -1.02
N ILE A 62 3.91 -6.53 -0.17
CA ILE A 62 3.99 -5.30 0.61
C ILE A 62 4.30 -5.70 2.05
N ALA A 63 5.40 -5.19 2.61
CA ALA A 63 5.78 -5.45 4.00
C ALA A 63 5.03 -4.53 5.00
N THR A 64 5.31 -4.73 6.28
CA THR A 64 4.66 -4.02 7.39
C THR A 64 4.74 -2.50 7.26
N GLY A 65 3.65 -1.80 7.57
CA GLY A 65 3.63 -0.35 7.69
C GLY A 65 3.78 0.40 6.36
N PHE A 66 3.44 -0.18 5.20
CA PHE A 66 3.71 0.42 3.89
C PHE A 66 3.32 1.91 3.74
N LEU A 67 2.16 2.31 4.27
CA LEU A 67 1.57 3.65 4.21
C LEU A 67 1.09 4.12 5.61
N ALA A 68 1.64 3.57 6.69
CA ALA A 68 1.22 3.91 8.04
C ALA A 68 1.49 5.38 8.39
N ASN A 69 0.74 5.91 9.34
CA ASN A 69 0.85 7.26 9.87
C ASN A 69 0.72 8.37 8.81
N THR A 70 -0.06 8.17 7.73
CA THR A 70 -0.28 9.21 6.71
C THR A 70 -1.50 10.07 7.02
N GLN A 71 -1.29 11.39 7.15
CA GLN A 71 -2.31 12.29 7.71
C GLN A 71 -3.18 13.00 6.67
N VAL A 72 -2.72 13.14 5.43
CA VAL A 72 -3.42 13.90 4.37
C VAL A 72 -3.83 13.05 3.16
N LEU A 73 -3.43 11.78 3.10
CA LEU A 73 -3.86 10.87 2.06
C LEU A 73 -5.33 10.50 2.31
N HIS A 74 -6.21 10.80 1.36
CA HIS A 74 -7.66 10.60 1.54
C HIS A 74 -8.15 9.25 1.01
N ARG A 75 -7.46 8.68 0.03
CA ARG A 75 -7.85 7.46 -0.65
C ARG A 75 -6.63 6.68 -1.10
N ILE A 76 -6.77 5.36 -1.13
CA ILE A 76 -5.77 4.45 -1.69
C ILE A 76 -6.47 3.35 -2.48
N ASP A 77 -5.88 3.01 -3.63
CA ASP A 77 -6.44 2.05 -4.58
C ASP A 77 -5.40 0.99 -4.93
N PHE A 78 -5.61 -0.23 -4.42
CA PHE A 78 -4.71 -1.36 -4.67
C PHE A 78 -5.08 -2.13 -5.95
N ARG A 79 -6.19 -1.80 -6.63
CA ARG A 79 -6.66 -2.51 -7.83
C ARG A 79 -5.60 -2.65 -8.94
N PRO A 80 -4.69 -1.69 -9.18
CA PRO A 80 -3.65 -1.87 -10.20
C PRO A 80 -2.65 -3.00 -9.88
N LEU A 81 -2.51 -3.42 -8.62
CA LEU A 81 -1.51 -4.38 -8.17
C LEU A 81 -1.95 -5.83 -8.39
N GLN A 82 -2.17 -6.21 -9.65
CA GLN A 82 -2.77 -7.50 -10.02
C GLN A 82 -1.96 -8.73 -9.60
N SER A 83 -0.64 -8.60 -9.43
CA SER A 83 0.25 -9.67 -8.96
C SER A 83 0.42 -9.70 -7.43
N LEU A 84 -0.27 -8.83 -6.68
CA LEU A 84 -0.12 -8.74 -5.23
C LEU A 84 -0.60 -10.03 -4.55
N VAL A 85 0.32 -10.68 -3.82
CA VAL A 85 0.10 -11.95 -3.12
C VAL A 85 -0.20 -11.74 -1.65
N SER A 86 0.48 -10.78 -1.01
CA SER A 86 0.33 -10.54 0.43
C SER A 86 0.54 -9.08 0.80
N ILE A 87 -0.27 -8.61 1.73
CA ILE A 87 -0.12 -7.32 2.40
C ILE A 87 0.29 -7.56 3.86
N GLY A 88 1.38 -6.96 4.30
CA GLY A 88 1.88 -7.06 5.67
C GLY A 88 1.02 -6.31 6.69
N ASP A 89 1.42 -6.45 7.96
CA ASP A 89 0.73 -5.82 9.09
C ASP A 89 0.77 -4.29 9.00
N GLU A 90 -0.19 -3.62 9.63
CA GLU A 90 -0.17 -2.16 9.84
C GLU A 90 -0.07 -1.34 8.54
N CYS A 91 -0.43 -1.92 7.39
CA CYS A 91 -0.21 -1.32 6.07
C CYS A 91 -0.68 0.14 5.96
N LEU A 92 -1.83 0.47 6.57
CA LEU A 92 -2.46 1.79 6.63
C LEU A 92 -2.72 2.23 8.08
N TRP A 93 -1.97 1.69 9.04
CA TRP A 93 -2.16 1.99 10.47
C TRP A 93 -2.07 3.50 10.76
N ASP A 94 -2.91 4.00 11.66
CA ASP A 94 -2.96 5.40 12.14
C ASP A 94 -2.94 6.46 11.02
N SER A 95 -3.55 6.13 9.88
CA SER A 95 -3.65 7.01 8.72
C SER A 95 -4.94 7.83 8.77
N SER A 96 -4.95 8.84 9.64
CA SER A 96 -6.15 9.60 10.02
C SER A 96 -6.81 10.39 8.89
N GLY A 97 -6.11 10.59 7.77
CA GLY A 97 -6.64 11.24 6.57
C GLY A 97 -7.50 10.32 5.70
N LEU A 98 -7.33 9.00 5.79
CA LEU A 98 -7.96 8.06 4.87
C LEU A 98 -9.48 8.00 5.08
N THR A 99 -10.19 8.07 3.96
CA THR A 99 -11.65 7.97 3.88
C THR A 99 -12.11 6.80 3.03
N SER A 100 -11.25 6.33 2.11
CA SER A 100 -11.56 5.23 1.19
C SER A 100 -10.35 4.34 0.92
N VAL A 101 -10.56 3.03 1.00
CA VAL A 101 -9.58 1.99 0.65
C VAL A 101 -10.24 0.98 -0.27
N ARG A 102 -9.57 0.63 -1.37
CA ARG A 102 -10.06 -0.36 -2.34
C ARG A 102 -9.08 -1.50 -2.54
N LEU A 103 -9.53 -2.70 -2.21
CA LEU A 103 -8.89 -4.00 -2.45
C LEU A 103 -9.88 -4.84 -3.28
N MET A 104 -9.94 -4.57 -4.59
CA MET A 104 -10.90 -5.23 -5.47
C MET A 104 -10.20 -5.94 -6.63
N ASN A 105 -10.77 -7.06 -7.07
CA ASN A 105 -10.28 -7.82 -8.23
C ASN A 105 -8.80 -8.25 -8.11
N LEU A 106 -8.33 -8.54 -6.89
CA LEU A 106 -6.98 -9.01 -6.64
C LEU A 106 -6.97 -10.53 -6.60
N LYS A 107 -6.81 -11.14 -7.76
CA LYS A 107 -6.94 -12.60 -7.94
C LYS A 107 -5.84 -13.40 -7.22
N SER A 108 -4.66 -12.80 -7.06
CA SER A 108 -3.51 -13.44 -6.42
C SER A 108 -3.38 -13.14 -4.92
N LEU A 109 -4.20 -12.24 -4.36
CA LEU A 109 -4.07 -11.82 -2.96
C LEU A 109 -4.54 -12.96 -2.05
N THR A 110 -3.59 -13.50 -1.28
CA THR A 110 -3.81 -14.64 -0.38
C THR A 110 -3.93 -14.24 1.08
N SER A 111 -3.29 -13.14 1.49
CA SER A 111 -3.28 -12.72 2.88
C SER A 111 -3.22 -11.21 3.07
N ILE A 112 -3.89 -10.74 4.13
CA ILE A 112 -3.78 -9.38 4.63
C ILE A 112 -3.42 -9.44 6.11
N GLY A 113 -2.40 -8.68 6.50
CA GLY A 113 -1.87 -8.64 7.86
C GLY A 113 -2.81 -8.03 8.89
N LYS A 114 -2.37 -8.08 10.15
CA LYS A 114 -3.06 -7.49 11.31
C LYS A 114 -3.04 -5.97 11.21
N HIS A 115 -4.01 -5.33 11.88
CA HIS A 115 -4.05 -3.86 11.99
C HIS A 115 -4.03 -3.11 10.64
N PHE A 116 -4.50 -3.75 9.56
CA PHE A 116 -4.37 -3.27 8.18
C PHE A 116 -4.71 -1.79 8.01
N ALA A 117 -5.83 -1.33 8.57
CA ALA A 117 -6.20 0.08 8.67
C ALA A 117 -6.71 0.40 10.09
N ALA A 118 -6.04 -0.14 11.11
CA ALA A 118 -6.35 0.21 12.49
C ALA A 118 -6.01 1.68 12.78
N GLY A 119 -6.78 2.36 13.63
CA GLY A 119 -6.55 3.78 13.93
C GLY A 119 -6.85 4.75 12.77
N THR A 120 -7.69 4.38 11.81
CA THR A 120 -8.14 5.28 10.72
C THR A 120 -9.56 5.80 10.97
N PRO A 121 -9.78 6.78 11.88
CA PRO A 121 -11.12 7.16 12.34
C PRO A 121 -12.02 7.78 11.26
N LYS A 122 -11.45 8.26 10.15
CA LYS A 122 -12.20 8.85 9.04
C LYS A 122 -12.54 7.85 7.93
N LEU A 123 -12.10 6.59 8.04
CA LEU A 123 -12.32 5.58 7.02
C LEU A 123 -13.81 5.22 6.95
N ARG A 124 -14.45 5.57 5.83
CA ARG A 124 -15.88 5.32 5.59
C ARG A 124 -16.13 4.20 4.59
N VAL A 125 -15.20 4.01 3.67
CA VAL A 125 -15.30 3.02 2.60
C VAL A 125 -14.08 2.11 2.66
N CYS A 126 -14.30 0.84 2.99
CA CYS A 126 -13.30 -0.21 2.81
C CYS A 126 -13.92 -1.31 1.95
N GLU A 127 -13.51 -1.37 0.69
CA GLU A 127 -14.02 -2.34 -0.28
C GLU A 127 -13.03 -3.50 -0.41
N VAL A 128 -13.42 -4.68 0.06
CA VAL A 128 -12.69 -5.94 -0.15
C VAL A 128 -13.62 -6.88 -0.92
N SER A 129 -13.44 -7.01 -2.23
CA SER A 129 -14.34 -7.80 -3.08
C SER A 129 -13.61 -8.44 -4.26
N SER A 130 -14.18 -9.53 -4.81
CA SER A 130 -13.61 -10.24 -5.96
C SER A 130 -12.13 -10.65 -5.78
N CYS A 131 -11.76 -11.03 -4.56
CA CYS A 131 -10.43 -11.52 -4.19
C CYS A 131 -10.54 -13.00 -3.75
N PRO A 132 -10.72 -13.95 -4.69
CA PRO A 132 -11.08 -15.33 -4.39
C PRO A 132 -9.97 -16.13 -3.68
N ALA A 133 -8.72 -15.68 -3.74
CA ALA A 133 -7.58 -16.38 -3.18
C ALA A 133 -7.30 -16.04 -1.70
N ILE A 134 -8.02 -15.08 -1.10
CA ILE A 134 -7.80 -14.67 0.30
C ILE A 134 -8.09 -15.86 1.21
N ALA A 135 -7.04 -16.36 1.86
CA ALA A 135 -7.09 -17.44 2.82
C ALA A 135 -6.96 -16.94 4.28
N SER A 136 -6.45 -15.71 4.48
CA SER A 136 -6.22 -15.16 5.82
C SER A 136 -6.37 -13.64 5.86
N ILE A 137 -7.04 -13.14 6.89
CA ILE A 137 -7.14 -11.73 7.24
C ILE A 137 -6.75 -11.60 8.72
N GLY A 138 -5.80 -10.71 9.01
CA GLY A 138 -5.29 -10.48 10.36
C GLY A 138 -6.31 -9.78 11.28
N GLU A 139 -6.08 -9.94 12.58
CA GLU A 139 -6.86 -9.30 13.63
C GLU A 139 -6.81 -7.77 13.55
N CYS A 140 -7.82 -7.12 14.13
CA CYS A 140 -7.93 -5.65 14.17
C CYS A 140 -7.86 -4.99 12.78
N PHE A 141 -8.39 -5.66 11.74
CA PHE A 141 -8.34 -5.21 10.35
C PHE A 141 -8.67 -3.71 10.13
N LEU A 142 -9.69 -3.17 10.83
CA LEU A 142 -10.11 -1.76 10.77
C LEU A 142 -10.22 -1.09 12.16
N ARG A 143 -9.70 -1.73 13.22
CA ARG A 143 -10.05 -1.36 14.62
C ARG A 143 -9.42 -0.05 15.07
#